data_AF-K9UBT5-F1
#
_entry.id   AF-K9UBT5-F1
#
_cell.length_a   1.000
_cell.length_b   1.000
_cell.length_c   1.000
_cell.angle_alpha   90.00
_cell.angle_beta   90.00
_cell.angle_gamma   90.00
#
_symmetry.space_group_name_H-M   'P 1'
#
loop_
_entity.id
_entity.type
_entity.pdbx_description
1 polymer ?
#
loop_
_entity_poly.entity_id
_entity_poly.type
_entity_poly.pdbx_seq_one_letter_code
_entity_poly.pdbx_strand_id
1 'polypeptide(L)'
;MSATTVSAHTSTEIAERIDAIAKSERRNRSQIVAMALELFVELPPQARAAWLKISTTGSDRELKTLIDKISRTIVDLQYETAREQAIAQIQLEHLEPLATEDDILAAAVRITKSK
;
A
#
# COMPACT_ATOMS: atom_id res chain seq x y z
N MET A 1 5.43 -5.63 22.93
CA MET A 1 4.38 -4.68 22.49
C MET A 1 3.07 -5.12 23.13
N SER A 2 2.38 -4.23 23.84
CA SER A 2 1.11 -4.56 24.50
C SER A 2 0.00 -4.66 23.45
N ALA A 3 -0.53 -5.87 23.24
CA ALA A 3 -1.72 -6.05 22.42
C ALA A 3 -2.96 -5.78 23.28
N THR A 4 -3.86 -4.92 22.78
CA THR A 4 -5.18 -4.69 23.38
C THR A 4 -6.21 -5.44 22.57
N THR A 5 -7.03 -6.26 23.22
CA THR A 5 -8.09 -7.01 22.54
C THR A 5 -9.33 -6.15 22.38
N VAL A 6 -9.81 -6.00 21.14
CA VAL A 6 -11.10 -5.39 20.81
C VAL A 6 -12.02 -6.48 20.26
N SER A 7 -13.20 -6.64 20.86
CA SER A 7 -14.22 -7.60 20.40
C SER A 7 -15.34 -6.87 19.65
N ALA A 8 -15.78 -7.46 18.54
CA ALA A 8 -16.89 -6.97 17.73
C ALA A 8 -17.61 -8.15 17.06
N HIS A 9 -18.90 -7.97 16.80
CA HIS A 9 -19.70 -8.91 16.02
C HIS A 9 -19.74 -8.48 14.55
N THR A 10 -19.62 -9.44 13.64
CA THR A 10 -19.72 -9.23 12.19
C THR A 10 -20.58 -10.33 11.57
N SER A 11 -20.99 -10.15 10.31
CA SER A 11 -21.75 -11.16 9.59
C SER A 11 -20.88 -12.38 9.24
N THR A 12 -21.53 -13.54 9.08
CA THR A 12 -20.87 -14.78 8.64
C THR A 12 -20.14 -14.58 7.31
N GLU A 13 -20.74 -13.85 6.38
CA GLU A 13 -20.13 -13.54 5.07
C GLU A 13 -18.80 -12.81 5.21
N ILE A 14 -18.72 -11.80 6.07
CA ILE A 14 -17.47 -11.06 6.30
C ILE A 14 -16.44 -11.95 7.01
N ALA A 15 -16.87 -12.79 7.95
CA ALA A 15 -15.99 -13.74 8.61
C ALA A 15 -15.36 -14.74 7.61
N GLU A 16 -16.16 -15.28 6.70
CA GLU A 16 -15.70 -16.18 5.63
C GLU A 16 -14.73 -15.48 4.67
N ARG A 17 -15.00 -14.22 4.33
CA ARG A 17 -14.07 -13.40 3.52
C ARG A 17 -12.74 -13.16 4.23
N ILE A 18 -12.76 -12.84 5.52
CA ILE A 18 -11.54 -12.70 6.33
C ILE A 18 -10.74 -14.00 6.31
N ASP A 19 -11.41 -15.15 6.43
CA ASP A 19 -10.76 -16.47 6.39
C ASP A 19 -10.09 -16.75 5.06
N ALA A 20 -10.76 -16.42 3.95
CA ALA A 20 -10.21 -16.58 2.61
C ALA A 20 -8.94 -15.72 2.42
N ILE A 21 -8.99 -14.45 2.83
CA ILE A 21 -7.86 -13.51 2.75
C ILE A 21 -6.69 -13.97 3.62
N ALA A 22 -6.97 -14.32 4.88
CA ALA A 22 -5.97 -14.81 5.82
C ALA A 22 -5.23 -16.02 5.25
N LYS A 23 -5.97 -16.96 4.63
CA LYS A 23 -5.38 -18.13 3.98
C LYS A 23 -4.53 -17.77 2.76
N SER A 24 -5.01 -16.91 1.87
CA SER A 24 -4.27 -16.54 0.65
C SER A 24 -3.00 -15.75 0.96
N GLU A 25 -3.04 -14.89 1.98
CA GLU A 25 -1.90 -14.04 2.38
C GLU A 25 -0.99 -14.68 3.42
N ARG A 26 -1.27 -15.93 3.87
CA ARG A 26 -0.54 -16.62 4.95
C ARG A 26 -0.48 -15.79 6.24
N ARG A 27 -1.59 -15.14 6.59
CA ARG A 27 -1.77 -14.32 7.79
C ARG A 27 -2.81 -14.96 8.71
N ASN A 28 -2.86 -14.54 9.97
CA ASN A 28 -3.96 -14.92 10.86
C ASN A 28 -5.13 -13.93 10.75
N ARG A 29 -6.34 -14.36 11.16
CA ARG A 29 -7.55 -13.52 11.09
C ARG A 29 -7.37 -12.19 11.81
N SER A 30 -6.75 -12.21 13.00
CA SER A 30 -6.55 -11.02 13.82
C SER A 30 -5.67 -9.99 13.13
N GLN A 31 -4.68 -10.39 12.33
CA GLN A 31 -3.86 -9.49 11.52
C GLN A 31 -4.68 -8.82 10.42
N ILE A 32 -5.56 -9.56 9.74
CA ILE A 32 -6.46 -8.99 8.72
C ILE A 32 -7.40 -7.97 9.35
N VAL A 33 -8.01 -8.32 10.50
CA VAL A 33 -8.90 -7.42 11.24
C VAL A 33 -8.16 -6.19 11.74
N ALA A 34 -6.95 -6.35 12.28
CA ALA A 34 -6.14 -5.24 12.76
C ALA A 34 -5.81 -4.24 11.63
N MET A 35 -5.34 -4.71 10.47
CA MET A 35 -5.07 -3.82 9.33
C MET A 35 -6.32 -3.10 8.83
N ALA A 36 -7.47 -3.78 8.80
CA ALA A 36 -8.73 -3.15 8.39
C ALA A 36 -9.18 -2.08 9.40
N LEU A 37 -9.00 -2.33 10.69
CA LEU A 37 -9.27 -1.35 11.75
C LEU A 37 -8.31 -0.16 11.68
N GLU A 38 -7.01 -0.41 11.55
CA GLU A 38 -5.98 0.63 11.38
C GLU A 38 -6.30 1.55 10.20
N LEU A 39 -6.62 0.98 9.03
CA LEU A 39 -7.05 1.76 7.87
C LEU A 39 -8.27 2.63 8.20
N PHE A 40 -9.28 2.05 8.85
CA PHE A 40 -10.54 2.76 9.12
C PHE A 40 -10.38 3.89 10.14
N VAL A 41 -9.54 3.73 11.17
CA VAL A 41 -9.33 4.75 12.21
C VAL A 41 -8.52 5.95 11.70
N GLU A 42 -7.61 5.73 10.75
CA GLU A 42 -6.81 6.78 10.09
C GLU A 42 -7.65 7.67 9.15
N LEU A 43 -8.81 7.20 8.69
CA LEU A 43 -9.69 8.02 7.85
C LEU A 43 -10.19 9.26 8.62
N PRO A 44 -10.18 10.47 8.03
CA PRO A 44 -10.74 11.65 8.69
C PRO A 44 -12.26 11.48 8.93
N PRO A 45 -12.85 12.16 9.93
CA PRO A 45 -14.26 11.99 10.28
C PRO A 45 -15.22 12.13 9.10
N GLN A 46 -14.94 13.05 8.17
CA GLN A 46 -15.74 13.26 6.97
C GLN A 46 -15.71 12.05 6.03
N ALA A 47 -14.55 11.39 5.90
CA ALA A 47 -14.41 10.20 5.07
C ALA A 47 -15.14 8.99 5.70
N ARG A 48 -15.06 8.80 7.03
CA ARG A 48 -15.83 7.75 7.72
C ARG A 48 -17.33 7.96 7.58
N ALA A 49 -17.81 9.21 7.70
CA ALA A 49 -19.22 9.54 7.50
C ALA A 49 -19.68 9.27 6.06
N ALA A 50 -18.86 9.65 5.07
CA ALA A 50 -19.14 9.39 3.66
C ALA A 50 -19.14 7.88 3.34
N TRP A 51 -18.17 7.13 3.85
CA TRP A 51 -18.11 5.67 3.74
C TRP A 51 -19.40 5.04 4.27
N LEU A 52 -19.80 5.38 5.50
CA LEU A 52 -21.01 4.84 6.12
C LEU A 52 -22.26 5.16 5.30
N LYS A 53 -22.38 6.39 4.78
CA LYS A 53 -23.51 6.78 3.93
C LYS A 53 -23.55 5.93 2.66
N ILE A 54 -22.43 5.76 1.96
CA ILE A 54 -22.35 4.98 0.72
C ILE A 54 -22.63 3.50 1.00
N SER A 55 -22.08 2.94 2.08
CA SER A 55 -22.24 1.52 2.40
C SER A 55 -23.65 1.14 2.88
N THR A 56 -24.43 2.10 3.39
CA THR A 56 -25.77 1.85 3.94
C THR A 56 -26.90 2.27 3.01
N THR A 57 -26.71 3.36 2.26
CA THR A 57 -27.75 3.98 1.42
C THR A 57 -27.38 4.09 -0.04
N GLY A 58 -26.10 3.87 -0.38
CA GLY A 58 -25.63 3.88 -1.75
C GLY A 58 -26.03 2.59 -2.49
N SER A 59 -26.07 2.68 -3.81
CA SER A 59 -26.20 1.53 -4.67
C SER A 59 -24.94 0.66 -4.66
N ASP A 60 -25.10 -0.64 -4.97
CA ASP A 60 -23.96 -1.56 -5.15
C ASP A 60 -22.93 -1.02 -6.16
N ARG A 61 -23.41 -0.31 -7.19
CA ARG A 61 -22.56 0.34 -8.19
C ARG A 61 -21.70 1.44 -7.56
N GLU A 62 -22.26 2.28 -6.71
CA GLU A 62 -21.52 3.35 -6.03
C GLU A 62 -20.49 2.77 -5.07
N LEU A 63 -20.87 1.74 -4.30
CA LEU A 63 -19.94 1.05 -3.41
C LEU A 63 -18.79 0.41 -4.22
N LYS A 64 -19.08 -0.31 -5.31
CA LYS A 64 -18.05 -0.87 -6.19
C LYS A 64 -17.15 0.21 -6.77
N THR A 65 -17.72 1.32 -7.23
CA THR A 65 -16.95 2.46 -7.76
C THR A 65 -16.04 3.06 -6.71
N LEU A 66 -16.49 3.16 -5.45
CA LEU A 66 -15.67 3.63 -4.34
C LEU A 66 -14.49 2.69 -4.09
N ILE A 67 -14.74 1.37 -4.00
CA ILE A 67 -13.70 0.37 -3.80
C ILE A 67 -12.66 0.40 -4.95
N ASP A 68 -13.11 0.49 -6.20
CA ASP A 68 -12.22 0.57 -7.36
C ASP A 68 -11.32 1.81 -7.31
N LYS A 69 -11.87 2.96 -6.89
CA LYS A 69 -11.08 4.19 -6.73
C LYS A 69 -10.05 4.08 -5.61
N ILE A 70 -10.45 3.56 -4.45
CA ILE A 70 -9.53 3.34 -3.32
C ILE A 70 -8.40 2.40 -3.74
N SER A 71 -8.74 1.30 -4.41
CA SER A 71 -7.76 0.29 -4.87
C SER A 71 -6.73 0.90 -5.82
N ARG A 72 -7.18 1.70 -6.80
CA ARG A 72 -6.28 2.39 -7.72
C ARG A 72 -5.35 3.34 -7.00
N THR A 73 -5.87 4.18 -6.10
CA THR A 73 -5.05 5.12 -5.33
C THR A 73 -3.97 4.42 -4.50
N ILE A 74 -4.28 3.28 -3.90
CA ILE A 74 -3.30 2.49 -3.12
C ILE A 74 -2.19 1.94 -4.04
N VAL A 75 -2.55 1.34 -5.17
CA VAL A 75 -1.58 0.75 -6.11
C VAL A 75 -0.72 1.83 -6.77
N ASP A 76 -1.31 2.96 -7.16
CA ASP A 76 -0.60 4.08 -7.76
C ASP A 76 0.42 4.67 -6.76
N LEU A 77 0.03 4.83 -5.49
CA LEU A 77 0.94 5.31 -4.46
C LEU A 77 2.09 4.33 -4.18
N GLN A 78 1.81 3.01 -4.21
CA GLN A 78 2.85 1.99 -4.09
C GLN A 78 3.85 2.09 -5.25
N TYR A 79 3.35 2.28 -6.48
CA TYR A 79 4.20 2.44 -7.66
C TYR A 79 5.09 3.67 -7.55
N GLU A 80 4.55 4.84 -7.20
CA GLU A 80 5.34 6.07 -7.06
C GLU A 80 6.37 5.94 -5.93
N THR A 81 6.00 5.33 -4.80
CA THR A 81 6.95 5.09 -3.70
C THR A 81 8.11 4.20 -4.15
N ALA A 82 7.82 3.10 -4.86
CA ALA A 82 8.84 2.21 -5.38
C ALA A 82 9.73 2.89 -6.43
N ARG A 83 9.13 3.73 -7.28
CA ARG A 83 9.84 4.53 -8.29
C ARG A 83 10.79 5.52 -7.64
N GLU A 84 10.36 6.25 -6.61
CA GLU A 84 11.20 7.18 -5.86
C GLU A 84 12.37 6.47 -5.16
N GLN A 85 12.11 5.32 -4.54
CA GLN A 85 13.15 4.49 -3.92
C GLN A 85 14.19 4.00 -4.94
N ALA A 86 13.75 3.56 -6.12
CA ALA A 86 14.65 3.14 -7.19
C ALA A 86 15.51 4.31 -7.71
N ILE A 87 14.93 5.50 -7.89
CA ILE A 87 15.69 6.70 -8.28
C ILE A 87 16.73 7.07 -7.21
N ALA A 88 16.34 7.06 -5.94
CA ALA A 88 17.25 7.35 -4.84
C ALA A 88 18.41 6.35 -4.78
N GLN A 89 18.15 5.06 -5.01
CA GLN A 89 19.17 4.02 -5.05
C GLN A 89 20.12 4.21 -6.24
N ILE A 90 19.60 4.51 -7.44
CA ILE A 90 20.43 4.81 -8.62
C ILE A 90 21.32 6.03 -8.37
N GLN A 91 20.79 7.09 -7.75
CA GLN A 91 21.59 8.26 -7.38
C GLN A 91 22.70 7.86 -6.41
N LEU A 92 22.40 7.09 -5.35
CA LEU A 92 23.40 6.60 -4.39
C LEU A 92 24.48 5.71 -5.03
N GLU A 93 24.12 4.83 -5.96
CA GLU A 93 25.07 3.98 -6.70
C GLU A 93 25.97 4.79 -7.66
N HIS A 94 25.52 5.99 -8.07
CA HIS A 94 26.29 6.91 -8.92
C HIS A 94 26.92 8.09 -8.15
N LEU A 95 26.93 8.05 -6.82
CA LEU A 95 27.61 9.01 -5.93
C LEU A 95 29.05 8.61 -5.56
N GLU A 96 29.77 7.86 -6.41
CA GLU A 96 31.23 8.10 -6.46
C GLU A 96 31.37 9.55 -6.96
N PRO A 97 32.18 10.42 -6.31
CA PRO A 97 32.27 11.81 -6.71
C PRO A 97 32.90 11.85 -8.10
N LEU A 98 32.05 11.99 -9.13
CA LEU A 98 32.46 12.29 -10.49
C LEU A 98 32.87 13.76 -10.52
N ALA A 99 34.02 14.06 -9.92
CA ALA A 99 34.51 15.43 -9.71
C ALA A 99 35.20 15.97 -10.98
N THR A 100 35.64 15.07 -11.87
CA THR A 100 36.35 15.41 -13.10
C THR A 100 35.75 14.74 -14.33
N GLU A 101 36.07 15.29 -15.51
CA GLU A 101 35.63 14.76 -16.81
C GLU A 101 36.07 13.30 -17.03
N ASP A 102 37.24 12.95 -16.48
CA ASP A 102 37.79 11.59 -16.52
C ASP A 102 36.98 10.60 -15.67
N ASP A 103 36.41 11.04 -14.54
CA ASP A 103 35.58 10.20 -13.69
C ASP A 103 34.27 9.81 -14.40
N ILE A 104 33.66 10.79 -15.09
CA ILE A 104 32.44 10.60 -15.88
C ILE A 104 32.71 9.61 -17.03
N LEU A 105 33.85 9.76 -17.71
CA LEU A 105 34.26 8.84 -18.78
C LEU A 105 34.51 7.42 -18.24
N ALA A 106 35.16 7.29 -17.08
CA ALA A 106 35.41 6.01 -16.44
C ALA A 106 34.12 5.30 -15.97
N ALA A 107 33.14 6.06 -15.46
CA ALA A 107 31.82 5.53 -15.13
C ALA A 107 31.07 5.04 -16.37
N ALA A 108 31.07 5.81 -17.46
CA ALA A 108 30.44 5.44 -18.73
C ALA A 108 31.03 4.15 -19.35
N VAL A 109 32.35 3.98 -19.25
CA VAL A 109 33.06 2.76 -19.71
C VAL A 109 32.74 1.55 -18.83
N ARG A 110 32.62 1.71 -17.50
CA ARG A 110 32.19 0.62 -16.60
C ARG A 110 30.80 0.11 -16.95
N ILE A 111 29.85 1.02 -17.18
CA ILE A 111 28.46 0.70 -17.52
C ILE A 111 28.34 -0.02 -18.87
N THR A 112 29.17 0.33 -19.86
CA THR A 112 29.14 -0.29 -21.19
C THR A 112 29.90 -1.62 -21.27
N LYS A 113 30.83 -1.90 -20.36
CA LYS A 113 31.55 -3.19 -20.29
C LYS A 113 30.86 -4.27 -19.44
N SER A 114 29.88 -3.91 -18.60
CA SER A 114 29.10 -4.89 -17.82
C SER A 114 27.87 -5.42 -18.54
N LYS A 115 27.80 -5.23 -19.87
CA LYS A 115 26.73 -5.69 -20.75
C LYS A 115 27.27 -6.75 -21.71
#